data_AF-A0A7W0MYB1-F1
#
_entry.id   AF-A0A7W0MYB1-F1
#
_cell.length_a   1.000
_cell.length_b   1.000
_cell.length_c   1.000
_cell.angle_alpha   90.00
_cell.angle_beta   90.00
_cell.angle_gamma   90.00
#
_symmetry.space_group_name_H-M   'P 1'
#
loop_
_entity.id
_entity.type
_entity.pdbx_description
1 polymer ?
#
loop_
_entity_poly.entity_id
_entity_poly.type
_entity_poly.pdbx_seq_one_letter_code
_entity_poly.pdbx_strand_id
1 'polypeptide(L)' 'MPDPTVVCVGLATLDTILAVPRHPDAEDRVVASELAVAGGGPAATAAVTLARLGV' A
#
# COMPACT_ATOMS: atom_id res chain seq x y z
N MET A 1 -8.10 -24.72 -20.14
CA MET A 1 -7.48 -23.45 -20.57
C MET A 1 -6.21 -23.31 -19.75
N PRO A 2 -5.10 -22.78 -20.30
CA PRO A 2 -3.94 -22.49 -19.46
C PRO A 2 -4.34 -21.54 -18.32
N ASP A 3 -3.69 -21.66 -17.18
CA ASP A 3 -3.92 -20.75 -16.05
C ASP A 3 -3.62 -19.30 -16.50
N PRO A 4 -4.50 -18.33 -16.20
CA PRO A 4 -4.34 -16.97 -16.66
C PRO A 4 -3.07 -16.34 -16.10
N THR A 5 -2.12 -15.96 -16.96
CA THR A 5 -0.89 -15.26 -16.54
C THR A 5 -1.12 -13.75 -16.59
N VAL A 6 -0.94 -13.05 -15.47
CA VAL A 6 -1.10 -11.58 -15.37
C VAL A 6 0.23 -10.88 -15.09
N VAL A 7 0.50 -9.80 -15.81
CA VAL A 7 1.65 -8.92 -15.56
C VAL A 7 1.14 -7.57 -15.03
N CYS A 8 1.55 -7.22 -13.80
CA CYS A 8 1.27 -5.91 -13.20
C CYS A 8 2.47 -4.98 -13.39
N VAL A 9 2.29 -3.86 -14.10
CA VAL A 9 3.37 -2.89 -14.38
C VAL A 9 3.10 -1.59 -13.62
N GLY A 10 4.06 -1.16 -12.82
CA GLY A 10 3.98 0.08 -12.04
C GLY A 10 4.80 0.00 -10.75
N LEU A 11 4.43 0.81 -9.76
CA LEU A 11 5.20 0.93 -8.52
C LEU A 11 4.96 -0.25 -7.55
N ALA A 12 6.04 -0.68 -6.93
CA ALA A 12 6.07 -1.44 -5.69
C ALA A 12 6.77 -0.56 -4.64
N THR A 13 6.11 -0.31 -3.52
CA THR A 13 6.59 0.63 -2.50
C THR A 13 6.65 -0.03 -1.13
N LEU A 14 7.47 0.55 -0.25
CA LEU A 14 7.41 0.32 1.18
C LEU A 14 6.69 1.51 1.81
N ASP A 15 5.45 1.30 2.20
CA ASP A 15 4.60 2.35 2.73
C ASP A 15 4.85 2.47 4.23
N THR A 16 5.15 3.70 4.67
CA THR A 16 5.17 4.08 6.09
C THR A 16 3.87 4.81 6.39
N ILE A 17 2.97 4.16 7.13
CA ILE A 17 1.63 4.66 7.42
C ILE A 17 1.59 5.12 8.88
N LEU A 18 1.26 6.40 9.08
CA LEU A 18 1.12 7.03 10.39
C LEU A 18 -0.34 7.38 10.62
N ALA A 19 -0.99 6.73 11.59
CA ALA A 19 -2.35 7.08 11.97
C ALA A 19 -2.31 8.33 12.86
N VAL A 20 -2.93 9.41 12.39
CA VAL A 20 -2.98 10.69 13.09
C VAL A 20 -4.44 11.12 13.33
N PRO A 21 -4.76 11.78 14.45
CA PRO A 21 -6.13 12.21 14.75
C PRO A 21 -6.65 13.31 13.80
N ARG A 22 -5.74 14.02 13.14
CA ARG A 22 -6.02 15.04 12.12
C ARG A 22 -4.79 15.26 11.25
N HIS A 23 -4.99 15.89 10.10
CA HIS A 23 -3.87 16.39 9.31
C HIS A 23 -3.15 17.54 10.05
N PRO A 24 -1.82 17.64 9.92
CA PRO A 24 -1.07 18.78 10.42
C PRO A 24 -1.40 20.05 9.64
N ASP A 25 -1.48 21.18 10.34
CA ASP A 25 -1.55 22.51 9.74
C ASP A 25 -0.14 23.05 9.45
N ALA A 26 -0.05 24.24 8.84
CA ALA A 26 1.24 24.92 8.66
C ALA A 26 1.91 25.19 10.02
N GLU A 27 3.21 24.89 10.12
CA GLU A 27 4.02 25.04 11.33
C GLU A 27 3.55 24.21 12.55
N ASP A 28 2.75 23.16 12.33
CA ASP A 28 2.21 22.31 13.38
C ASP A 28 2.82 20.90 13.38
N ARG A 29 2.75 20.20 14.52
CA ARG A 29 3.20 18.81 14.68
C ARG A 29 2.12 17.96 15.33
N VAL A 30 1.75 16.88 14.66
CA VAL A 30 0.79 15.90 15.17
C VAL A 30 1.52 14.59 15.47
N VAL A 31 1.34 14.08 16.70
CA VAL A 31 1.89 12.78 17.10
C VAL A 31 0.97 11.68 16.59
N ALA A 32 1.55 10.69 15.91
CA ALA A 32 0.81 9.53 15.44
C ALA A 32 0.42 8.62 16.62
N SER A 33 -0.81 8.12 16.61
CA SER A 33 -1.26 7.09 17.56
C SER A 33 -0.74 5.71 17.20
N GLU A 34 -0.50 5.46 15.91
CA GLU A 34 -0.01 4.17 15.40
C GLU A 34 0.95 4.36 14.22
N LEU A 35 1.86 3.40 14.07
CA LEU A 35 2.78 3.25 12.94
C LEU A 35 2.61 1.86 12.35
N ALA A 36 2.40 1.79 11.04
CA ALA A 36 2.48 0.55 10.28
C ALA A 36 3.47 0.70 9.12
N VAL A 37 4.31 -0.31 8.92
CA VAL A 37 5.18 -0.43 7.75
C VAL A 37 4.68 -1.62 6.93
N ALA A 38 4.30 -1.38 5.68
CA ALA A 38 3.66 -2.39 4.84
C ALA A 38 4.11 -2.28 3.39
N GLY A 39 3.96 -3.37 2.63
CA GLY A 39 4.12 -3.33 1.18
C GLY A 39 2.94 -2.62 0.53
N GLY A 40 3.24 -1.75 -0.44
CA GLY A 40 2.24 -0.98 -1.17
C GLY A 40 2.64 -0.77 -2.63
N GLY A 41 2.08 0.27 -3.22
CA GLY A 41 2.29 0.62 -4.62
C GLY A 41 1.24 -0.03 -5.51
N PRO A 42 0.64 0.71 -6.47
CA PRO A 42 -0.52 0.22 -7.21
C PRO A 42 -0.31 -1.13 -7.90
N ALA A 43 0.88 -1.35 -8.49
CA ALA A 43 1.16 -2.58 -9.22
C ALA A 43 1.39 -3.77 -8.27
N ALA A 44 2.12 -3.58 -7.17
CA ALA A 44 2.34 -4.63 -6.20
C ALA A 44 1.05 -4.98 -5.45
N THR A 45 0.24 -3.99 -5.06
CA THR A 45 -1.08 -4.25 -4.45
C THR A 45 -2.00 -5.02 -5.39
N ALA A 46 -2.03 -4.68 -6.69
CA ALA A 46 -2.80 -5.42 -7.68
C ALA A 46 -2.30 -6.87 -7.82
N ALA A 47 -0.98 -7.07 -7.93
CA ALA A 47 -0.38 -8.40 -8.04
C ALA A 47 -0.68 -9.29 -6.82
N VAL A 48 -0.53 -8.76 -5.60
CA VAL A 48 -0.85 -9.48 -4.35
C VAL A 48 -2.35 -9.81 -4.28
N THR A 49 -3.21 -8.90 -4.72
CA THR A 49 -4.66 -9.13 -4.75
C THR A 49 -5.02 -10.27 -5.71
N LEU A 50 -4.48 -10.26 -6.92
CA LEU A 50 -4.69 -11.30 -7.93
C LEU A 50 -4.24 -12.67 -7.42
N ALA A 51 -3.02 -12.76 -6.88
CA ALA A 51 -2.48 -14.00 -6.32
C ALA A 51 -3.35 -14.54 -5.18
N ARG A 52 -3.90 -13.68 -4.32
CA ARG A 52 -4.81 -14.07 -3.23
C ARG A 52 -6.18 -14.54 -3.72
N LEU A 53 -6.62 -14.09 -4.90
CA LEU A 53 -7.86 -14.51 -5.55
C LEU A 53 -7.69 -15.80 -6.38
N GLY A 54 -6.48 -16.36 -6.46
CA GLY A 54 -6.19 -17.58 -7.22
C GLY A 54 -6.03 -17.36 -8.73
N VAL A 55 -5.66 -16.14 -9.13
CA VAL A 55 -5.24 -15.80 -10.50
C VAL A 55 -3.77 -16.11 -10.68
#